data_AF-A0AAU5BS64-F1
#
_entry.id   AF-A0AAU5BS64-F1
#
_cell.length_a   1.000
_cell.length_b   1.000
_cell.length_c   1.000
_cell.angle_alpha   90.00
_cell.angle_beta   90.00
_cell.angle_gamma   90.00
#
_symmetry.space_group_name_H-M   'P 1'
#
loop_
_entity.id
_entity.type
_entity.pdbx_description
1 polymer ?
#
loop_
_entity_poly.entity_id
_entity_poly.type
_entity_poly.pdbx_seq_one_letter_code
_entity_poly.pdbx_strand_id
1 'polypeptide(L)'
;MTSTQPHTVDTNLGPIGVEATEPAPGLRVFSLPTNVSPDSPYRWILAHHDGPALASFETDDAAKRAAEQVGALVDWTRNAMTVANLLGPGGMNDLMEQLRSAGGQHPNA
;
A
#
# COMPACT_ATOMS: atom_id res chain seq x y z
N MET A 1 -2.11 -11.99 -13.56
CA MET A 1 -2.41 -12.96 -12.48
C MET A 1 -1.89 -12.34 -11.21
N THR A 2 -2.74 -12.07 -10.22
CA THR A 2 -2.32 -11.54 -8.92
C THR A 2 -1.62 -12.67 -8.17
N SER A 3 -0.35 -12.49 -7.80
CA SER A 3 0.40 -13.45 -6.98
C SER A 3 0.16 -13.14 -5.51
N THR A 4 -0.02 -14.18 -4.68
CA THR A 4 -0.05 -14.07 -3.22
C THR A 4 1.27 -14.57 -2.65
N GLN A 5 1.86 -13.82 -1.74
CA GLN A 5 3.15 -14.15 -1.12
C GLN A 5 3.22 -13.71 0.34
N PRO A 6 4.00 -14.41 1.18
CA PRO A 6 4.23 -13.97 2.55
C PRO A 6 4.99 -12.64 2.57
N HIS A 7 4.59 -11.74 3.47
CA HIS A 7 5.19 -10.44 3.69
C HIS A 7 5.32 -10.19 5.20
N THR A 8 6.45 -9.62 5.62
CA THR A 8 6.66 -9.21 7.01
C THR A 8 6.40 -7.73 7.14
N VAL A 9 5.59 -7.37 8.14
CA VAL A 9 5.25 -5.99 8.48
C VAL A 9 5.73 -5.71 9.90
N ASP A 10 6.50 -4.64 10.06
CA ASP A 10 6.91 -4.17 11.39
C ASP A 10 5.77 -3.39 12.04
N THR A 11 5.36 -3.82 13.23
CA THR A 11 4.30 -3.18 14.01
C THR A 11 4.81 -2.84 15.42
N ASN A 12 4.04 -2.06 16.17
CA ASN A 12 4.35 -1.78 17.58
C ASN A 12 4.37 -3.03 18.47
N LEU A 13 3.78 -4.14 18.02
CA LEU A 13 3.81 -5.44 18.69
C LEU A 13 4.99 -6.33 18.24
N GLY A 14 5.84 -5.82 17.36
CA GLY A 14 6.91 -6.56 16.69
C GLY A 14 6.57 -6.92 15.24
N PRO A 15 7.50 -7.58 14.53
CA PRO A 15 7.28 -8.04 13.17
C PRO A 15 6.21 -9.13 13.12
N ILE A 16 5.26 -8.99 12.19
CA ILE A 16 4.21 -9.98 11.93
C ILE A 16 4.25 -10.46 10.48
N GLY A 17 3.88 -11.71 10.24
CA GLY A 17 3.67 -12.24 8.90
C GLY A 17 2.24 -12.01 8.43
N VAL A 18 2.09 -11.54 7.19
CA VAL A 18 0.80 -11.39 6.49
C VAL A 18 0.91 -11.98 5.09
N GLU A 19 -0.22 -12.37 4.52
CA GLU A 19 -0.30 -12.68 3.09
C GLU A 19 -0.54 -11.40 2.31
N ALA A 20 0.36 -11.10 1.37
CA ALA A 20 0.26 -9.96 0.49
C ALA A 20 -0.05 -10.41 -0.94
N THR A 21 -0.98 -9.71 -1.58
CA THR A 21 -1.23 -9.82 -3.01
C THR A 21 -0.45 -8.73 -3.76
N GLU A 22 -0.09 -8.98 -5.01
CA GLU A 22 0.58 -7.99 -5.87
C GLU A 22 -0.29 -7.67 -7.10
N PRO A 23 -1.19 -6.68 -7.01
CA PRO A 23 -2.09 -6.29 -8.12
C PRO A 23 -1.35 -5.57 -9.26
N ALA A 24 -0.28 -4.85 -8.93
CA ALA A 24 0.61 -4.18 -9.87
C ALA A 24 2.07 -4.44 -9.48
N PRO A 25 3.01 -4.56 -10.43
CA PRO A 25 4.40 -4.89 -10.13
C PRO A 25 5.02 -3.95 -9.09
N GLY A 26 5.53 -4.49 -7.99
CA GLY A 26 6.15 -3.70 -6.91
C GLY A 26 5.17 -3.05 -5.91
N LEU A 27 3.86 -3.26 -6.07
CA LEU A 27 2.82 -2.78 -5.15
C LEU A 27 2.13 -3.96 -4.46
N ARG A 28 2.18 -3.96 -3.13
CA ARG A 28 1.63 -5.02 -2.27
C ARG A 28 0.35 -4.56 -1.59
N VAL A 29 -0.64 -5.45 -1.55
CA VAL A 29 -1.89 -5.27 -0.80
C VAL A 29 -2.04 -6.40 0.22
N PHE A 30 -2.19 -6.05 1.49
CA PHE A 30 -2.40 -7.01 2.58
C PHE A 30 -3.34 -6.45 3.65
N SER A 31 -3.95 -7.33 4.45
CA SER A 31 -4.73 -6.92 5.62
C SER A 31 -3.87 -6.98 6.89
N LEU A 32 -3.95 -5.94 7.71
CA LEU A 32 -3.44 -6.01 9.08
C LEU A 32 -4.37 -6.86 9.96
N PRO A 33 -3.82 -7.71 10.84
CA PRO A 33 -4.59 -8.42 11.86
C PRO A 33 -5.35 -7.47 12.78
N THR A 34 -6.50 -7.93 13.30
CA THR A 34 -7.38 -7.11 14.15
C THR A 34 -6.71 -6.62 15.43
N ASN A 35 -5.75 -7.35 15.97
CA ASN A 35 -5.01 -6.98 17.17
C ASN A 35 -3.95 -5.88 16.95
N VAL A 36 -3.60 -5.54 15.70
CA VAL A 36 -2.61 -4.48 15.41
C VAL A 36 -3.23 -3.08 15.53
N SER A 37 -4.47 -2.92 15.07
CA SER A 37 -5.23 -1.67 15.18
C SER A 37 -6.72 -1.97 15.40
N PRO A 38 -7.13 -2.34 16.63
CA PRO A 38 -8.45 -2.91 16.89
C PRO A 38 -9.61 -1.99 16.51
N ASP A 39 -9.44 -0.68 16.67
CA ASP A 39 -10.51 0.30 16.43
C ASP A 39 -10.57 0.82 14.99
N SER A 40 -9.56 0.54 14.15
CA SER A 40 -9.53 1.07 12.78
C SER A 40 -10.28 0.16 11.79
N PRO A 41 -11.23 0.70 11.00
CA PRO A 41 -11.83 -0.02 9.88
C PRO A 41 -10.88 -0.11 8.66
N TYR A 42 -9.83 0.71 8.60
CA TYR A 42 -8.89 0.79 7.48
C TYR A 42 -7.76 -0.24 7.60
N ARG A 43 -8.09 -1.52 7.39
CA ARG A 43 -7.15 -2.64 7.61
C ARG A 43 -6.38 -3.07 6.37
N TRP A 44 -6.86 -2.72 5.18
CA TRP A 44 -6.24 -3.11 3.92
C TRP A 44 -5.18 -2.11 3.53
N ILE A 45 -3.93 -2.51 3.60
CA ILE A 45 -2.78 -1.66 3.34
C ILE A 45 -2.32 -1.84 1.91
N LEU A 46 -2.21 -0.74 1.17
CA LEU A 46 -1.41 -0.65 -0.03
C LEU A 46 -0.02 -0.17 0.36
N ALA A 47 1.01 -0.96 0.05
CA ALA A 47 2.39 -0.65 0.35
C ALA A 47 3.30 -0.86 -0.86
N HIS A 48 4.39 -0.11 -0.87
CA HIS A 48 5.52 -0.36 -1.75
C HIS A 48 6.24 -1.65 -1.33
N HIS A 49 6.74 -2.44 -2.28
CA HIS A 49 7.43 -3.71 -1.98
C HIS A 49 8.67 -3.55 -1.08
N ASP A 50 9.32 -2.39 -1.15
CA ASP A 50 10.47 -1.94 -0.33
C ASP A 50 10.08 -1.46 1.08
N GLY A 51 8.82 -1.62 1.50
CA GLY A 51 8.38 -1.42 2.88
C GLY A 51 7.37 -0.29 3.14
N PRO A 52 7.48 0.92 2.56
CA PRO A 52 6.61 2.01 2.99
C PRO A 52 5.15 1.79 2.58
N ALA A 53 4.26 1.89 3.57
CA ALA A 53 2.82 1.96 3.32
C ALA A 53 2.48 3.27 2.60
N LEU A 54 1.62 3.18 1.59
CA LEU A 54 1.15 4.32 0.79
C LEU A 54 -0.23 4.80 1.26
N ALA A 55 -1.14 3.86 1.52
CA ALA A 55 -2.50 4.14 1.97
C ALA A 55 -3.13 2.94 2.68
N SER A 56 -4.15 3.20 3.50
CA SER A 56 -5.02 2.20 4.11
C SER A 56 -6.46 2.32 3.60
N PHE A 57 -7.17 1.20 3.47
CA PHE A 57 -8.50 1.09 2.88
C PHE A 57 -9.40 0.19 3.75
N GLU A 58 -10.71 0.39 3.66
CA GLU A 58 -11.69 -0.44 4.37
C GLU A 58 -11.86 -1.84 3.75
N THR A 59 -11.56 -1.99 2.45
CA THR A 59 -11.78 -3.24 1.71
C THR A 59 -10.59 -3.62 0.83
N ASP A 60 -10.39 -4.93 0.64
CA ASP A 60 -9.41 -5.52 -0.27
C ASP A 60 -9.57 -4.99 -1.69
N ASP A 61 -10.81 -4.99 -2.18
CA ASP A 61 -11.19 -4.53 -3.50
C ASP A 61 -10.78 -3.07 -3.75
N ALA A 62 -10.98 -2.18 -2.77
CA ALA A 62 -10.57 -0.78 -2.88
C ALA A 62 -9.05 -0.64 -2.95
N ALA A 63 -8.31 -1.35 -2.10
CA ALA A 63 -6.85 -1.33 -2.10
C ALA A 63 -6.27 -1.87 -3.42
N LYS A 64 -6.83 -2.96 -3.95
CA LYS A 64 -6.41 -3.55 -5.23
C LYS A 64 -6.66 -2.63 -6.41
N ARG A 65 -7.86 -2.05 -6.50
CA ARG A 65 -8.18 -1.07 -7.57
C ARG A 65 -7.27 0.15 -7.49
N ALA A 66 -7.00 0.65 -6.29
CA ALA A 66 -6.06 1.76 -6.11
C ALA A 66 -4.65 1.40 -6.58
N ALA A 67 -4.16 0.20 -6.23
CA ALA A 67 -2.85 -0.30 -6.67
C ALA A 67 -2.75 -0.40 -8.20
N GLU A 68 -3.79 -0.91 -8.87
CA GLU A 68 -3.86 -0.99 -10.33
C GLU A 68 -3.86 0.40 -10.98
N GLN A 69 -4.58 1.37 -10.39
CA GLN A 69 -4.64 2.75 -10.88
C GLN A 69 -3.29 3.46 -10.78
N VAL A 70 -2.67 3.43 -9.59
CA VAL A 70 -1.39 4.12 -9.38
C VAL A 70 -0.21 3.35 -9.97
N GLY A 71 -0.38 2.07 -10.29
CA GLY A 71 0.62 1.20 -10.89
C GLY A 71 1.19 1.72 -12.21
N ALA A 72 0.45 2.56 -12.93
CA ALA A 72 0.89 3.16 -14.20
C ALA A 72 1.68 4.47 -14.03
N LEU A 73 1.77 5.04 -12.83
CA LEU A 73 2.42 6.34 -12.60
C LEU A 73 3.94 6.26 -12.74
N VAL A 74 4.53 5.14 -12.32
CA VAL A 74 5.97 4.95 -12.23
C VAL A 74 6.30 3.45 -12.16
N ASP A 75 7.53 3.10 -12.46
CA ASP A 75 8.06 1.75 -12.20
C ASP A 75 8.25 1.52 -10.70
N TRP A 76 7.21 0.97 -10.07
CA TRP A 76 7.16 0.62 -8.64
C TRP A 76 8.06 -0.56 -8.25
N THR A 77 8.72 -1.22 -9.22
CA THR A 77 9.70 -2.28 -8.92
C THR A 77 11.05 -1.71 -8.49
N ARG A 78 11.26 -0.39 -8.62
CA ARG A 78 12.45 0.31 -8.12
C ARG A 78 12.34 0.59 -6.63
N ASN A 79 13.47 0.85 -5.96
CA ASN A 79 13.47 1.22 -4.55
C ASN A 79 12.66 2.50 -4.28
N ALA A 80 12.16 2.65 -3.05
CA ALA A 80 11.24 3.72 -2.69
C ALA A 80 11.81 5.13 -2.94
N MET A 81 13.12 5.32 -2.71
CA MET A 81 13.80 6.61 -2.96
C MET A 81 13.81 6.96 -4.45
N THR A 82 14.03 5.97 -5.33
CA THR A 82 14.02 6.17 -6.78
C THR A 82 12.61 6.49 -7.27
N VAL A 83 11.59 5.80 -6.75
CA VAL A 83 10.18 6.09 -7.04
C VAL A 83 9.83 7.53 -6.63
N ALA A 84 10.18 7.94 -5.41
CA ALA A 84 9.95 9.30 -4.92
C ALA A 84 10.63 10.36 -5.79
N ASN A 85 11.87 10.11 -6.24
CA ASN A 85 12.60 11.01 -7.13
C ASN A 85 11.98 11.10 -8.53
N LEU A 86 11.44 9.99 -9.06
CA LEU A 86 10.77 9.96 -10.37
C LEU A 86 9.43 10.70 -10.34
N LEU A 87 8.67 10.56 -9.26
CA LEU A 87 7.40 11.27 -9.07
C LEU A 87 7.63 12.77 -8.82
N GLY A 88 8.67 13.11 -8.04
CA GLY A 88 8.91 14.47 -7.59
C GLY A 88 7.75 15.03 -6.73
N PRO A 89 7.83 16.31 -6.31
CA PRO A 89 6.81 16.90 -5.44
C PRO A 89 5.40 16.93 -6.05
N GLY A 90 5.29 17.21 -7.36
CA GLY A 90 4.02 17.23 -8.08
C GLY A 90 3.39 15.84 -8.17
N GLY A 91 4.15 14.85 -8.63
CA GLY A 91 3.65 13.47 -8.75
C GLY A 91 3.33 12.82 -7.40
N MET A 92 4.02 13.21 -6.32
CA MET A 92 3.65 12.77 -4.97
C MET A 92 2.30 13.35 -4.52
N ASN A 93 2.00 14.61 -4.86
CA ASN A 93 0.68 15.18 -4.57
C ASN A 93 -0.42 14.48 -5.39
N ASP A 94 -0.17 14.24 -6.68
CA ASP A 94 -1.11 13.54 -7.56
C ASP A 94 -1.36 12.10 -7.08
N LEU A 95 -0.31 11.40 -6.63
CA LEU A 95 -0.43 10.07 -6.02
C LEU A 95 -1.34 10.12 -4.79
N MET A 96 -1.11 11.05 -3.86
CA MET A 96 -1.92 11.16 -2.64
C MET A 96 -3.37 11.54 -2.94
N GLU A 97 -3.61 12.38 -3.95
CA GLU A 97 -4.96 12.73 -4.40
C GLU A 97 -5.69 11.55 -5.03
N GLN A 98 -5.01 10.76 -5.87
CA GLN A 98 -5.57 9.53 -6.44
C GLN A 98 -5.91 8.51 -5.37
N LEU A 99 -5.00 8.26 -4.42
CA LEU A 99 -5.23 7.33 -3.31
C LEU A 99 -6.43 7.77 -2.47
N ARG A 100 -6.54 9.07 -2.16
CA ARG A 100 -7.68 9.62 -1.42
C ARG A 100 -8.99 9.48 -2.21
N SER A 101 -8.96 9.75 -3.50
CA SER A 101 -10.14 9.62 -4.38
C SER A 101 -10.61 8.17 -4.51
N ALA A 102 -9.70 7.20 -4.34
CA ALA A 102 -10.00 5.78 -4.26
C ALA A 102 -10.48 5.32 -2.86
N GLY A 103 -10.68 6.24 -1.91
CA GLY A 103 -11.09 5.93 -0.54
C GLY A 103 -9.94 5.59 0.42
N GLY A 104 -8.70 5.83 0.00
CA GLY A 104 -7.51 5.61 0.81
C GLY A 104 -7.32 6.69 1.87
N GLN A 105 -6.91 6.28 3.06
CA GLN A 105 -6.49 7.14 4.15
C GLN A 105 -4.97 7.05 4.34
N HIS A 106 -4.41 8.00 5.09
CA HIS A 106 -3.01 7.89 5.49
C HIS A 106 -2.83 6.61 6.32
N PRO A 107 -1.81 5.79 6.02
CA PRO A 107 -1.56 4.59 6.80
C PRO A 107 -1.26 5.01 8.26
N ASN A 108 -1.96 4.40 9.22
CA ASN A 108 -1.96 4.75 10.65
C ASN A 108 -2.78 5.99 11.07
N ALA A 109 -3.73 6.45 10.24
CA ALA A 109 -4.77 7.38 10.69
C ALA A 109 -5.81 6.71 11.61
#